data_AF-A0A3N1A2Y0-F1
#
_entry.id   AF-A0A3N1A2Y0-F1
#
_cell.length_a   1.000
_cell.length_b   1.000
_cell.length_c   1.000
_cell.angle_alpha   90.00
_cell.angle_beta   90.00
_cell.angle_gamma   90.00
#
_symmetry.space_group_name_H-M   'P 1'
#
loop_
_entity.id
_entity.type
_entity.pdbx_description
1 polymer ?
#
loop_
_entity_poly.entity_id
_entity_poly.type
_entity_poly.pdbx_seq_one_letter_code
_entity_poly.pdbx_strand_id
1 'polypeptide(L)'
;MGGLSGYFISSNEEGWSVGDILLCPDKGSVHRVDDDLWGASSEVGTVKKVNSSGAVIDVNGQLRHFCVHEGKPFVEGQVIRIDQAGNPAEVLSEHPIDRFGLNRDDFDVGDLIVPAEDSETTLSDFGGSPEIVRRAHDLVRVALDPDDPLTVIGAKPIKGILFTGPAGTGKTFLAKALANSTAATFYNISGPAIVDQFVGQSERRLRDIFDHARENRPAILFFDEIDSLYTQRGGSNHEATNRLVGQFLSLLDGFLSFQQVIVIATTNLPGALDEALLRPGRIAHKLEFSMPDVANRISILEASSRRLVFSERPDMTTLAESTKGWTAADLSAIWTEAGILAVLDGRRSLCLEDVREAIPRVQRVSARRAEGEAK
;
A
#
# COMPACT_ATOMS: atom_id res chain seq x y z
N MET A 1 -18.70 24.24 -13.54
CA MET A 1 -19.25 24.36 -14.91
C MET A 1 -18.08 24.63 -15.85
N GLY A 2 -17.77 23.71 -16.77
CA GLY A 2 -16.60 23.84 -17.64
C GLY A 2 -16.84 24.88 -18.74
N GLY A 3 -15.97 25.87 -18.84
CA GLY A 3 -15.94 26.80 -19.97
C GLY A 3 -15.35 26.12 -21.20
N LEU A 4 -15.89 26.40 -22.37
CA LEU A 4 -15.36 25.95 -23.66
C LEU A 4 -14.52 27.08 -24.26
N SER A 5 -13.31 26.77 -24.74
CA SER A 5 -12.47 27.72 -25.48
C SER A 5 -12.74 27.60 -26.98
N GLY A 6 -12.88 28.73 -27.68
CA GLY A 6 -13.06 28.79 -29.13
C GLY A 6 -12.11 29.79 -29.79
N TYR A 7 -12.08 29.82 -31.12
CA TYR A 7 -11.31 30.79 -31.92
C TYR A 7 -12.19 31.40 -33.01
N PHE A 8 -11.97 32.68 -33.33
CA PHE A 8 -12.70 33.38 -34.39
C PHE A 8 -11.92 33.33 -35.71
N ILE A 9 -12.65 33.21 -36.83
CA ILE A 9 -12.08 32.99 -38.16
C ILE A 9 -12.14 34.27 -39.02
N SER A 10 -12.85 35.31 -38.59
CA SER A 10 -12.84 36.63 -39.25
C SER A 10 -12.86 37.76 -38.22
N SER A 11 -12.27 38.90 -38.57
CA SER A 11 -12.06 40.06 -37.69
C SER A 11 -13.04 41.21 -37.93
N ASN A 12 -14.23 40.97 -38.50
CA ASN A 12 -15.11 42.06 -38.89
C ASN A 12 -16.41 42.10 -38.08
N GLU A 13 -16.56 43.26 -37.40
CA GLU A 13 -17.78 43.99 -36.98
C GLU A 13 -18.24 43.99 -35.51
N GLU A 14 -17.69 43.21 -34.56
CA GLU A 14 -18.17 43.25 -33.14
C GLU A 14 -17.14 43.66 -32.07
N GLY A 15 -15.91 44.06 -32.45
CA GLY A 15 -14.98 44.74 -31.52
C GLY A 15 -14.45 43.91 -30.35
N TRP A 16 -14.44 42.58 -30.47
CA TRP A 16 -13.96 41.67 -29.42
C TRP A 16 -12.44 41.55 -29.39
N SER A 17 -11.90 41.39 -28.18
CA SER A 17 -10.48 41.19 -27.92
C SER A 17 -10.21 39.80 -27.33
N VAL A 18 -8.98 39.32 -27.53
CA VAL A 18 -8.51 38.08 -26.89
C VAL A 18 -8.59 38.25 -25.37
N GLY A 19 -9.38 37.41 -24.71
CA GLY A 19 -9.62 37.46 -23.26
C GLY A 19 -11.05 37.86 -22.86
N ASP A 20 -11.86 38.38 -23.79
CA ASP A 20 -13.27 38.68 -23.53
C ASP A 20 -14.06 37.40 -23.20
N ILE A 21 -14.90 37.45 -22.16
CA ILE A 21 -15.79 36.34 -21.80
C ILE A 21 -17.16 36.56 -22.45
N LEU A 22 -17.60 35.55 -23.20
CA LEU A 22 -18.84 35.60 -23.97
C LEU A 22 -19.83 34.55 -23.45
N LEU A 23 -21.08 34.94 -23.31
CA LEU A 23 -22.20 34.06 -23.01
C LEU A 23 -22.90 33.67 -24.31
N CYS A 24 -22.96 32.37 -24.60
CA CYS A 24 -23.64 31.82 -25.77
C CYS A 24 -24.81 30.92 -25.32
N PRO A 25 -25.96 31.48 -24.92
CA PRO A 25 -27.05 30.71 -24.34
C PRO A 25 -27.74 29.78 -25.36
N ASP A 26 -27.79 30.15 -26.65
CA ASP A 26 -28.41 29.35 -27.72
C ASP A 26 -27.62 29.47 -29.06
N LYS A 27 -27.88 28.55 -30.00
CA LYS A 27 -27.26 28.50 -31.34
C LYS A 27 -27.61 29.74 -32.19
N GLY A 28 -26.94 30.85 -31.94
CA GLY A 28 -26.98 32.03 -32.80
C GLY A 28 -26.79 33.38 -32.10
N SER A 29 -26.85 33.45 -30.76
CA SER A 29 -26.67 34.70 -30.01
C SER A 29 -25.43 34.62 -29.12
N VAL A 30 -24.55 35.62 -29.26
CA VAL A 30 -23.34 35.79 -28.46
C VAL A 30 -23.45 37.12 -27.72
N HIS A 31 -23.33 37.10 -26.40
CA HIS A 31 -23.36 38.31 -25.57
C HIS A 31 -22.04 38.49 -24.85
N ARG A 32 -21.45 39.68 -24.88
CA ARG A 32 -20.30 40.01 -24.03
C ARG A 32 -20.78 40.09 -22.58
N VAL A 33 -20.06 39.42 -21.68
CA VAL A 33 -20.30 39.53 -20.24
C VAL A 33 -19.55 40.77 -19.75
N ASP A 34 -20.24 41.69 -19.07
CA ASP A 34 -19.60 42.86 -18.45
C ASP A 34 -18.57 42.41 -17.41
N ASP A 35 -17.42 43.07 -17.38
CA ASP A 35 -16.32 42.74 -16.45
C ASP A 35 -16.75 42.88 -14.97
N ASP A 36 -17.78 43.70 -14.72
CA ASP A 36 -18.34 43.98 -13.39
C ASP A 36 -19.18 42.83 -12.82
N LEU A 37 -19.55 41.83 -13.64
CA LEU A 37 -20.27 40.63 -13.19
C LEU A 37 -19.38 39.69 -12.35
N TRP A 38 -18.06 39.80 -12.51
CA TRP A 38 -17.10 39.12 -11.67
C TRP A 38 -16.87 39.98 -10.43
N GLY A 39 -17.35 39.52 -9.27
CA GLY A 39 -17.02 40.16 -8.00
C GLY A 39 -15.50 40.37 -7.90
N ALA A 40 -15.09 41.57 -7.47
CA ALA A 40 -13.70 42.00 -7.43
C ALA A 40 -12.75 40.89 -6.92
N SER A 41 -11.65 40.67 -7.63
CA SER A 41 -10.70 39.57 -7.41
C SER A 41 -10.26 39.49 -5.95
N SER A 42 -10.77 38.51 -5.20
CA SER A 42 -10.22 38.17 -3.89
C SER A 42 -8.96 37.33 -4.09
N GLU A 43 -7.82 37.77 -3.55
CA GLU A 43 -6.61 36.94 -3.52
C GLU A 43 -6.76 35.82 -2.48
N VAL A 44 -6.11 34.69 -2.73
CA VAL A 44 -6.05 33.55 -1.81
C VAL A 44 -4.61 33.31 -1.42
N GLY A 45 -4.36 33.04 -0.13
CA GLY A 45 -3.02 32.78 0.39
C GLY A 45 -2.98 31.56 1.30
N THR A 46 -1.82 30.91 1.40
CA THR A 46 -1.58 29.80 2.34
C THR A 46 -0.72 30.27 3.50
N VAL A 47 -1.17 30.05 4.72
CA VAL A 47 -0.43 30.38 5.94
C VAL A 47 0.77 29.43 6.05
N LYS A 48 1.99 29.98 5.97
CA LYS A 48 3.24 29.19 6.05
C LYS A 48 3.81 29.15 7.46
N LYS A 49 3.66 30.25 8.21
CA LYS A 49 4.20 30.36 9.56
C LYS A 49 3.41 31.34 10.40
N VAL A 50 3.21 31.04 11.69
CA VAL A 50 2.53 31.94 12.63
C VAL A 50 3.41 32.17 13.85
N ASN A 51 3.56 33.42 14.28
CA ASN A 51 4.33 33.78 15.47
C ASN A 51 3.61 34.87 16.30
N SER A 52 4.23 35.30 17.39
CA SER A 52 3.69 36.35 18.28
C SER A 52 3.57 37.73 17.63
N SER A 53 4.23 37.97 16.49
CA SER A 53 4.21 39.25 15.78
C SER A 53 3.31 39.26 14.54
N GLY A 54 2.78 38.11 14.12
CA GLY A 54 2.00 38.01 12.90
C GLY A 54 2.02 36.63 12.23
N ALA A 55 1.59 36.60 10.97
CA ALA A 55 1.59 35.43 10.11
C ALA A 55 2.34 35.70 8.81
N VAL A 56 3.11 34.72 8.35
CA VAL A 56 3.72 34.69 7.01
C VAL A 56 2.81 33.88 6.11
N ILE A 57 2.32 34.50 5.04
CA ILE A 57 1.34 33.92 4.12
C ILE A 57 1.90 33.99 2.71
N ASP A 58 1.87 32.86 2.02
CA ASP A 58 2.23 32.73 0.61
C ASP A 58 1.03 33.09 -0.25
N VAL A 59 1.12 34.23 -0.93
CA VAL A 59 0.09 34.75 -1.82
C VAL A 59 0.65 34.69 -3.22
N ASN A 60 0.11 33.81 -4.04
CA ASN A 60 0.57 33.65 -5.42
C ASN A 60 2.10 33.45 -5.56
N GLY A 61 2.73 32.68 -4.66
CA GLY A 61 4.16 32.39 -4.69
C GLY A 61 5.03 33.49 -4.08
N GLN A 62 4.42 34.54 -3.51
CA GLN A 62 5.12 35.59 -2.78
C GLN A 62 4.80 35.48 -1.29
N LEU A 63 5.85 35.32 -0.48
CA LEU A 63 5.73 35.37 0.97
C LEU A 63 5.50 36.82 1.43
N ARG A 64 4.37 37.06 2.08
CA ARG A 64 4.00 38.34 2.67
C ARG A 64 3.81 38.17 4.19
N HIS A 65 4.24 39.16 4.96
CA HIS A 65 4.06 39.18 6.41
C HIS A 65 2.85 40.03 6.77
N PHE A 66 1.99 39.53 7.64
CA PHE A 66 0.76 40.18 8.08
C PHE A 66 0.71 40.27 9.59
N CYS A 67 0.44 41.47 10.12
CA CYS A 67 0.20 41.66 11.55
C CYS A 67 -1.21 41.14 11.88
N VAL A 68 -1.29 40.02 12.59
CA VAL A 68 -2.58 39.46 13.03
C VAL A 68 -3.13 40.39 14.12
N HIS A 69 -4.15 41.18 13.78
CA HIS A 69 -4.89 41.98 14.75
C HIS A 69 -5.96 41.09 15.42
N GLU A 70 -6.15 41.29 16.72
CA GLU A 70 -7.01 40.49 17.60
C GLU A 70 -8.39 40.22 16.97
N GLY A 71 -8.68 38.94 16.70
CA GLY A 71 -10.01 38.52 16.26
C GLY A 71 -10.11 37.12 15.65
N LYS A 72 -9.08 36.63 14.95
CA LYS A 72 -9.02 35.26 14.40
C LYS A 72 -7.57 34.75 14.32
N PRO A 73 -7.13 33.80 15.16
CA PRO A 73 -5.82 33.19 15.01
C PRO A 73 -5.82 32.25 13.80
N PHE A 74 -4.93 32.48 12.85
CA PHE A 74 -4.67 31.54 11.76
C PHE A 74 -3.70 30.45 12.22
N VAL A 75 -3.80 29.27 11.62
CA VAL A 75 -2.93 28.12 11.88
C VAL A 75 -2.08 27.86 10.63
N GLU A 76 -0.85 27.38 10.83
CA GLU A 76 0.02 26.97 9.73
C GLU A 76 -0.67 25.91 8.86
N GLY A 77 -0.61 26.07 7.55
CA GLY A 77 -1.26 25.20 6.57
C GLY A 77 -2.66 25.64 6.13
N GLN A 78 -3.31 26.59 6.82
CA GLN A 78 -4.64 27.06 6.41
C GLN A 78 -4.57 27.86 5.10
N VAL A 79 -5.62 27.74 4.29
CA VAL A 79 -5.85 28.62 3.13
C VAL A 79 -6.84 29.68 3.51
N ILE A 80 -6.48 30.93 3.24
CA ILE A 80 -7.21 32.11 3.68
C ILE A 80 -7.50 33.03 2.51
N ARG A 81 -8.65 33.70 2.57
CA ARG A 81 -8.99 34.80 1.68
C ARG A 81 -8.30 36.07 2.15
N ILE A 82 -7.74 36.80 1.21
CA ILE A 82 -7.20 38.13 1.42
C ILE A 82 -8.24 39.13 0.90
N ASP A 83 -8.60 40.09 1.74
CA ASP A 83 -9.56 41.14 1.39
C ASP A 83 -8.94 42.19 0.44
N GLN A 84 -9.77 43.14 0.01
CA GLN A 84 -9.36 44.21 -0.90
C GLN A 84 -8.31 45.17 -0.29
N ALA A 85 -8.19 45.21 1.04
CA ALA A 85 -7.18 45.99 1.74
C ALA A 85 -5.87 45.21 1.92
N GLY A 86 -5.79 43.99 1.38
CA GLY A 86 -4.63 43.12 1.48
C GLY A 86 -4.56 42.37 2.81
N ASN A 87 -5.60 42.38 3.66
CA ASN A 87 -5.56 41.73 4.96
C ASN A 87 -6.13 40.31 4.92
N PRO A 88 -5.58 39.37 5.72
CA PRO A 88 -6.19 38.07 5.97
C PRO A 88 -7.60 38.21 6.57
N ALA A 89 -8.63 37.65 5.93
CA ALA A 89 -10.03 37.89 6.33
C ALA A 89 -10.77 36.64 6.80
N GLU A 90 -10.68 35.55 6.05
CA GLU A 90 -11.47 34.34 6.28
C GLU A 90 -10.67 33.08 5.95
N VAL A 91 -10.81 32.02 6.75
CA VAL A 91 -10.28 30.69 6.43
C VAL A 91 -11.21 30.05 5.40
N LEU A 92 -10.67 29.80 4.20
CA LEU A 92 -11.37 29.09 3.13
C LEU A 92 -11.20 27.57 3.24
N SER A 93 -10.08 27.11 3.80
CA SER A 93 -9.81 25.70 4.04
C SER A 93 -8.83 25.54 5.20
N GLU A 94 -9.07 24.52 6.02
CA GLU A 94 -8.15 24.13 7.10
C GLU A 94 -6.86 23.46 6.60
N HIS A 95 -6.83 23.08 5.32
CA HIS A 95 -5.71 22.39 4.69
C HIS A 95 -5.21 23.15 3.45
N PRO A 96 -3.90 23.06 3.11
CA PRO A 96 -3.35 23.72 1.92
C PRO A 96 -4.07 23.27 0.64
N ILE A 97 -4.40 24.23 -0.22
CA ILE A 97 -4.93 24.01 -1.56
C ILE A 97 -3.79 24.37 -2.51
N ASP A 98 -3.28 23.38 -3.25
CA ASP A 98 -2.26 23.65 -4.26
C ASP A 98 -2.83 24.45 -5.45
N ARG A 99 -1.94 25.09 -6.21
CA ARG A 99 -2.28 25.97 -7.34
C ARG A 99 -2.99 25.29 -8.51
N PHE A 100 -2.98 23.96 -8.58
CA PHE A 100 -3.54 23.20 -9.69
C PHE A 100 -4.79 22.42 -9.28
N GLY A 101 -5.09 22.27 -7.98
CA GLY A 101 -6.13 21.35 -7.51
C GLY A 101 -5.87 19.91 -7.96
N LEU A 102 -4.60 19.58 -8.26
CA LEU A 102 -4.19 18.30 -8.80
C LEU A 102 -3.28 17.62 -7.76
N ASN A 103 -3.89 16.66 -7.07
CA ASN A 103 -3.30 15.67 -6.15
C ASN A 103 -3.33 16.02 -4.66
N ARG A 104 -4.53 15.95 -4.09
CA ARG A 104 -4.69 14.89 -3.09
C ARG A 104 -4.84 13.59 -3.87
N ASP A 105 -3.80 12.77 -3.87
CA ASP A 105 -4.16 11.35 -3.78
C ASP A 105 -4.88 11.24 -2.44
N ASP A 106 -6.13 10.79 -2.46
CA ASP A 106 -6.89 10.35 -1.29
C ASP A 106 -6.21 9.10 -0.69
N PHE A 107 -4.92 9.20 -0.39
CA PHE A 107 -4.14 8.16 0.22
C PHE A 107 -4.48 8.16 1.70
N ASP A 108 -5.51 7.38 2.05
CA ASP A 108 -5.79 7.03 3.43
C ASP A 108 -4.92 5.83 3.81
N VAL A 109 -4.11 5.99 4.85
CA VAL A 109 -3.32 4.88 5.40
C VAL A 109 -4.25 3.77 5.92
N GLY A 110 -5.46 4.12 6.33
CA GLY A 110 -6.51 3.17 6.73
C GLY A 110 -6.84 2.15 5.64
N ASP A 111 -6.73 2.52 4.36
CA ASP A 111 -7.01 1.62 3.23
C ASP A 111 -5.98 0.47 3.11
N LEU A 112 -4.82 0.62 3.76
CA LEU A 112 -3.79 -0.42 3.81
C LEU A 112 -4.05 -1.46 4.90
N ILE A 113 -4.98 -1.20 5.83
CA ILE A 113 -5.33 -2.11 6.90
C ILE A 113 -6.22 -3.21 6.33
N VAL A 114 -5.80 -4.46 6.51
CA VAL A 114 -6.65 -5.60 6.16
C VAL A 114 -7.62 -5.85 7.32
N PRO A 115 -8.95 -5.79 7.09
CA PRO A 115 -9.93 -6.04 8.15
C PRO A 115 -9.77 -7.44 8.76
N ALA A 116 -10.00 -7.54 10.07
CA ALA A 116 -9.91 -8.82 10.80
C ALA A 116 -10.96 -9.85 10.34
N GLU A 117 -12.07 -9.40 9.76
CA GLU A 117 -13.12 -10.28 9.21
C GLU A 117 -12.67 -10.97 7.91
N ASP A 118 -11.78 -10.32 7.14
CA ASP A 118 -11.18 -10.89 5.93
C ASP A 118 -9.98 -11.80 6.24
N SER A 119 -9.64 -11.98 7.52
CA SER A 119 -8.49 -12.73 7.99
C SER A 119 -8.89 -13.97 8.81
N GLU A 120 -9.83 -14.80 8.35
CA GLU A 120 -10.11 -16.14 8.95
C GLU A 120 -8.92 -17.14 8.88
N THR A 121 -7.73 -16.66 8.50
CA THR A 121 -6.54 -17.45 8.28
C THR A 121 -5.83 -17.73 9.60
N THR A 122 -5.78 -18.99 10.03
CA THR A 122 -5.02 -19.39 11.22
C THR A 122 -3.68 -20.00 10.86
N LEU A 123 -2.74 -20.05 11.82
CA LEU A 123 -1.48 -20.79 11.64
C LEU A 123 -1.71 -22.28 11.34
N SER A 124 -2.85 -22.83 11.81
CA SER A 124 -3.23 -24.22 11.55
C SER A 124 -3.68 -24.48 10.11
N ASP A 125 -3.96 -23.41 9.35
CA ASP A 125 -4.40 -23.47 7.96
C ASP A 125 -3.23 -23.34 6.97
N PHE A 126 -2.00 -23.01 7.44
CA PHE A 126 -0.83 -22.87 6.56
C PHE A 126 -0.42 -24.21 5.93
N GLY A 127 -0.35 -25.27 6.76
CA GLY A 127 0.08 -26.60 6.34
C GLY A 127 1.56 -26.66 5.94
N GLY A 128 2.35 -27.53 6.57
CA GLY A 128 3.76 -27.74 6.22
C GLY A 128 4.73 -26.68 6.78
N SER A 129 6.03 -26.93 6.57
CA SER A 129 7.16 -26.15 7.06
C SER A 129 7.06 -25.73 8.53
N PRO A 130 6.85 -26.68 9.47
CA PRO A 130 6.58 -26.36 10.88
C PRO A 130 7.71 -25.58 11.54
N GLU A 131 8.96 -25.78 11.09
CA GLU A 131 10.11 -25.03 11.59
C GLU A 131 10.05 -23.54 11.22
N ILE A 132 9.65 -23.22 9.98
CA ILE A 132 9.51 -21.84 9.51
C ILE A 132 8.35 -21.17 10.25
N VAL A 133 7.20 -21.85 10.36
CA VAL A 133 6.02 -21.34 11.06
C VAL A 133 6.36 -21.03 12.52
N ARG A 134 6.97 -21.99 13.22
CA ARG A 134 7.40 -21.81 14.62
C ARG A 134 8.38 -20.65 14.75
N ARG A 135 9.41 -20.59 13.90
CA ARG A 135 10.42 -19.53 13.97
C ARG A 135 9.83 -18.16 13.70
N ALA A 136 8.95 -18.03 12.70
CA ALA A 136 8.27 -16.77 12.41
C ALA A 136 7.38 -16.34 13.58
N HIS A 137 6.62 -17.28 14.15
CA HIS A 137 5.77 -17.04 15.31
C HIS A 137 6.57 -16.58 16.54
N ASP A 138 7.70 -17.23 16.84
CA ASP A 138 8.56 -16.83 17.96
C ASP A 138 9.12 -15.42 17.76
N LEU A 139 9.58 -15.09 16.54
CA LEU A 139 10.12 -13.76 16.22
C LEU A 139 9.06 -12.66 16.36
N VAL A 140 7.87 -12.87 15.80
CA VAL A 140 6.76 -11.91 15.87
C VAL A 140 6.28 -11.76 17.32
N ARG A 141 6.11 -12.86 18.06
CA ARG A 141 5.68 -12.80 19.47
C ARG A 141 6.65 -12.00 20.32
N VAL A 142 7.96 -12.21 20.15
CA VAL A 142 8.98 -11.47 20.90
C VAL A 142 9.02 -9.99 20.50
N ALA A 143 8.83 -9.67 19.22
CA ALA A 143 8.84 -8.29 18.74
C ALA A 143 7.61 -7.47 19.19
N LEU A 144 6.46 -8.13 19.34
CA LEU A 144 5.20 -7.50 19.72
C LEU A 144 4.94 -7.50 21.23
N ASP A 145 5.84 -8.09 22.01
CA ASP A 145 5.74 -8.16 23.47
C ASP A 145 5.86 -6.73 24.07
N PRO A 146 4.88 -6.27 24.87
CA PRO A 146 4.91 -4.95 25.50
C PRO A 146 6.09 -4.74 26.44
N ASP A 147 6.60 -5.82 27.05
CA ASP A 147 7.69 -5.73 28.04
C ASP A 147 9.06 -5.59 27.38
N ASP A 148 9.13 -5.67 26.05
CA ASP A 148 10.37 -5.64 25.25
C ASP A 148 11.49 -6.51 25.87
N PRO A 149 11.25 -7.83 26.00
CA PRO A 149 12.09 -8.71 26.79
C PRO A 149 13.53 -8.78 26.29
N LEU A 150 13.77 -8.53 24.99
CA LEU A 150 15.12 -8.48 24.43
C LEU A 150 15.88 -7.25 24.92
N THR A 151 15.25 -6.08 24.90
CA THR A 151 15.89 -4.85 25.41
C THR A 151 16.14 -4.94 26.92
N VAL A 152 15.23 -5.55 27.69
CA VAL A 152 15.39 -5.78 29.14
C VAL A 152 16.66 -6.58 29.45
N ILE A 153 17.01 -7.57 28.63
CA ILE A 153 18.23 -8.38 28.81
C ILE A 153 19.46 -7.82 28.07
N GLY A 154 19.36 -6.63 27.47
CA GLY A 154 20.44 -5.97 26.74
C GLY A 154 20.71 -6.51 25.33
N ALA A 155 19.80 -7.32 24.78
CA ALA A 155 19.84 -7.76 23.38
C ALA A 155 19.20 -6.71 22.46
N LYS A 156 19.53 -6.76 21.17
CA LYS A 156 18.91 -5.87 20.17
C LYS A 156 17.47 -6.33 19.89
N PRO A 157 16.50 -5.40 19.76
CA PRO A 157 15.12 -5.76 19.43
C PRO A 157 14.99 -6.31 18.01
N ILE A 158 13.95 -7.11 17.80
CA ILE A 158 13.57 -7.65 16.48
C ILE A 158 12.70 -6.62 15.78
N LYS A 159 13.21 -6.02 14.70
CA LYS A 159 12.46 -4.99 13.95
C LYS A 159 11.92 -5.47 12.62
N GLY A 160 12.58 -6.46 12.01
CA GLY A 160 12.27 -6.87 10.65
C GLY A 160 12.56 -8.34 10.38
N ILE A 161 11.67 -8.98 9.63
CA ILE A 161 11.81 -10.33 9.10
C ILE A 161 11.72 -10.26 7.57
N LEU A 162 12.66 -10.91 6.88
CA LEU A 162 12.65 -11.11 5.43
C LEU A 162 12.17 -12.51 5.10
N PHE A 163 11.07 -12.61 4.37
CA PHE A 163 10.59 -13.86 3.78
C PHE A 163 11.13 -13.97 2.35
N THR A 164 11.89 -15.03 2.07
CA THR A 164 12.48 -15.26 0.74
C THR A 164 11.98 -16.56 0.13
N GLY A 165 12.04 -16.68 -1.20
CA GLY A 165 11.82 -17.93 -1.92
C GLY A 165 10.79 -17.78 -3.05
N PRO A 166 10.38 -18.87 -3.70
CA PRO A 166 9.48 -18.81 -4.86
C PRO A 166 8.10 -18.23 -4.53
N ALA A 167 7.43 -17.65 -5.53
CA ALA A 167 6.03 -17.26 -5.44
C ALA A 167 5.13 -18.48 -5.15
N GLY A 168 3.97 -18.25 -4.53
CA GLY A 168 3.02 -19.33 -4.23
C GLY A 168 3.39 -20.28 -3.06
N THR A 169 4.48 -20.01 -2.34
CA THR A 169 4.91 -20.79 -1.15
C THR A 169 4.23 -20.36 0.17
N GLY A 170 3.31 -19.38 0.13
CA GLY A 170 2.51 -18.99 1.29
C GLY A 170 3.06 -17.85 2.14
N LYS A 171 4.03 -17.05 1.67
CA LYS A 171 4.62 -15.92 2.43
C LYS A 171 3.57 -14.96 2.99
N THR A 172 2.70 -14.44 2.12
CA THR A 172 1.61 -13.52 2.48
C THR A 172 0.59 -14.18 3.41
N PHE A 173 0.31 -15.46 3.19
CA PHE A 173 -0.59 -16.23 4.06
C PHE A 173 -0.02 -16.36 5.48
N LEU A 174 1.26 -16.71 5.63
CA LEU A 174 1.89 -16.83 6.93
C LEU A 174 1.90 -15.48 7.66
N ALA A 175 2.19 -14.38 6.96
CA ALA A 175 2.17 -13.06 7.56
C ALA A 175 0.79 -12.68 8.12
N LYS A 176 -0.28 -12.94 7.37
CA LYS A 176 -1.67 -12.75 7.83
C LYS A 176 -2.00 -13.65 9.03
N ALA A 177 -1.61 -14.92 8.97
CA ALA A 177 -1.81 -15.87 10.07
C ALA A 177 -1.13 -15.43 11.37
N LEU A 178 0.07 -14.85 11.27
CA LEU A 178 0.85 -14.32 12.40
C LEU A 178 0.19 -13.07 13.01
N ALA A 179 -0.36 -12.18 12.18
CA ALA A 179 -1.11 -11.03 12.65
C ALA A 179 -2.33 -11.46 13.46
N ASN A 180 -3.07 -12.44 12.96
CA ASN A 180 -4.23 -13.00 13.65
C ASN A 180 -3.85 -13.69 14.96
N SER A 181 -2.77 -14.49 14.97
CA SER A 181 -2.35 -15.19 16.19
C SER A 181 -1.83 -14.25 17.29
N THR A 182 -1.42 -13.04 16.92
CA THR A 182 -0.88 -12.02 17.84
C THR A 182 -1.83 -10.84 18.05
N ALA A 183 -3.05 -10.89 17.49
CA ALA A 183 -4.03 -9.81 17.51
C ALA A 183 -3.44 -8.45 17.07
N ALA A 184 -2.55 -8.48 16.08
CA ALA A 184 -1.87 -7.30 15.58
C ALA A 184 -2.58 -6.72 14.35
N THR A 185 -2.62 -5.39 14.27
CA THR A 185 -3.10 -4.67 13.08
C THR A 185 -2.21 -5.00 11.89
N PHE A 186 -2.79 -5.54 10.82
CA PHE A 186 -2.04 -5.97 9.63
C PHE A 186 -2.14 -4.93 8.52
N TYR A 187 -1.01 -4.34 8.16
CA TYR A 187 -0.88 -3.42 7.03
C TYR A 187 -0.32 -4.17 5.83
N ASN A 188 -1.06 -4.21 4.73
CA ASN A 188 -0.59 -4.79 3.47
C ASN A 188 -0.10 -3.69 2.54
N ILE A 189 1.21 -3.65 2.29
CA ILE A 189 1.87 -2.56 1.59
C ILE A 189 2.54 -3.13 0.35
N SER A 190 2.07 -2.70 -0.83
CA SER A 190 2.70 -3.03 -2.11
C SER A 190 3.59 -1.88 -2.58
N GLY A 191 4.67 -2.18 -3.31
CA GLY A 191 5.57 -1.17 -3.86
C GLY A 191 4.86 -0.05 -4.64
N PRO A 192 3.93 -0.36 -5.56
CA PRO A 192 3.16 0.64 -6.29
C PRO A 192 2.30 1.56 -5.41
N ALA A 193 1.84 1.10 -4.23
CA ALA A 193 1.03 1.93 -3.33
C ALA A 193 1.83 3.09 -2.71
N ILE A 194 3.16 2.95 -2.63
CA ILE A 194 4.06 3.96 -2.04
C ILE A 194 4.65 4.87 -3.12
N VAL A 195 4.89 4.34 -4.32
CA VAL A 195 5.61 5.06 -5.37
C VAL A 195 4.68 6.04 -6.08
N ASP A 196 4.83 7.31 -5.74
CA ASP A 196 4.14 8.42 -6.36
C ASP A 196 5.02 9.16 -7.39
N GLN A 197 4.39 9.78 -8.40
CA GLN A 197 5.10 10.53 -9.45
C GLN A 197 5.59 11.91 -8.96
N PHE A 198 5.06 12.41 -7.85
CA PHE A 198 5.40 13.70 -7.27
C PHE A 198 6.55 13.56 -6.26
N VAL A 199 7.56 14.41 -6.44
CA VAL A 199 8.76 14.42 -5.62
C VAL A 199 8.41 14.65 -4.14
N GLY A 200 8.82 13.72 -3.27
CA GLY A 200 8.65 13.82 -1.81
C GLY A 200 7.33 13.26 -1.27
N GLN A 201 6.34 12.97 -2.13
CA GLN A 201 5.08 12.36 -1.68
C GLN A 201 5.30 10.93 -1.17
N SER A 202 6.08 10.12 -1.89
CA SER A 202 6.39 8.74 -1.51
C SER A 202 7.09 8.64 -0.14
N GLU A 203 7.99 9.58 0.15
CA GLU A 203 8.71 9.66 1.43
C GLU A 203 7.77 10.01 2.58
N ARG A 204 6.83 10.94 2.33
CA ARG A 204 5.78 11.33 3.28
C ARG A 204 4.82 10.17 3.55
N ARG A 205 4.29 9.51 2.51
CA ARG A 205 3.41 8.33 2.66
C ARG A 205 4.05 7.25 3.50
N LEU A 206 5.33 6.97 3.25
CA LEU A 206 6.06 5.97 4.01
C LEU A 206 6.18 6.36 5.50
N ARG A 207 6.38 7.65 5.81
CA ARG A 207 6.36 8.14 7.19
C ARG A 207 4.98 8.00 7.82
N ASP A 208 3.94 8.43 7.12
CA ASP A 208 2.56 8.40 7.58
C ASP A 208 2.12 6.94 7.88
N ILE A 209 2.53 5.97 7.07
CA ILE A 209 2.31 4.53 7.33
C ILE A 209 2.92 4.09 8.66
N PHE A 210 4.19 4.43 8.91
CA PHE A 210 4.88 4.03 10.13
C PHE A 210 4.30 4.71 11.37
N ASP A 211 3.95 6.01 11.26
CA ASP A 211 3.32 6.76 12.35
C ASP A 211 1.92 6.22 12.66
N HIS A 212 1.12 5.90 11.63
CA HIS A 212 -0.19 5.28 11.82
C HIS A 212 -0.10 3.88 12.46
N ALA A 213 0.87 3.06 12.04
CA ALA A 213 1.09 1.75 12.66
C ALA A 213 1.55 1.85 14.12
N ARG A 214 2.29 2.90 14.48
CA ARG A 214 2.62 3.22 15.87
C ARG A 214 1.38 3.59 16.69
N GLU A 215 0.44 4.31 16.11
CA GLU A 215 -0.79 4.67 16.83
C GLU A 215 -1.71 3.46 17.03
N ASN A 216 -1.65 2.48 16.14
CA ASN A 216 -2.49 1.27 16.12
C ASN A 216 -1.76 -0.01 16.54
N ARG A 217 -0.87 0.09 17.52
CA ARG A 217 -0.11 -1.04 18.07
C ARG A 217 -1.00 -2.04 18.83
N PRO A 218 -0.65 -3.36 18.85
CA PRO A 218 0.48 -3.98 18.14
C PRO A 218 0.24 -4.05 16.63
N ALA A 219 1.28 -3.89 15.81
CA ALA A 219 1.14 -3.79 14.36
C ALA A 219 2.20 -4.57 13.57
N ILE A 220 1.77 -5.16 12.44
CA ILE A 220 2.64 -5.80 11.45
C ILE A 220 2.57 -5.01 10.14
N LEU A 221 3.70 -4.46 9.73
CA LEU A 221 3.87 -3.81 8.43
C LEU A 221 4.37 -4.83 7.41
N PHE A 222 3.48 -5.35 6.56
CA PHE A 222 3.83 -6.33 5.54
C PHE A 222 4.12 -5.66 4.19
N PHE A 223 5.37 -5.70 3.76
CA PHE A 223 5.82 -5.20 2.47
C PHE A 223 5.94 -6.37 1.48
N ASP A 224 5.03 -6.45 0.51
CA ASP A 224 5.09 -7.46 -0.54
C ASP A 224 6.00 -7.00 -1.68
N GLU A 225 6.84 -7.91 -2.19
CA GLU A 225 7.80 -7.68 -3.26
C GLU A 225 8.64 -6.44 -2.99
N ILE A 226 9.35 -6.42 -1.85
CA ILE A 226 10.13 -5.24 -1.44
C ILE A 226 11.17 -4.86 -2.49
N ASP A 227 11.65 -5.82 -3.30
CA ASP A 227 12.53 -5.58 -4.43
C ASP A 227 11.93 -4.68 -5.52
N SER A 228 10.60 -4.54 -5.61
CA SER A 228 9.95 -3.56 -6.48
C SER A 228 10.30 -2.12 -6.11
N LEU A 229 10.54 -1.84 -4.81
CA LEU A 229 11.03 -0.56 -4.33
C LEU A 229 12.50 -0.32 -4.70
N TYR A 230 13.27 -1.37 -5.02
CA TYR A 230 14.70 -1.29 -5.35
C TYR A 230 15.00 -1.38 -6.85
N THR A 231 14.16 -2.06 -7.64
CA THR A 231 14.47 -2.49 -9.02
C THR A 231 14.09 -1.45 -10.09
N GLN A 232 13.50 -0.31 -9.74
CA GLN A 232 13.26 0.81 -10.69
C GLN A 232 14.54 1.52 -11.21
N ARG A 233 15.70 0.86 -11.13
CA ARG A 233 17.03 1.34 -11.50
C ARG A 233 17.26 1.54 -13.01
N GLY A 234 16.24 1.46 -13.86
CA GLY A 234 16.36 1.45 -15.32
C GLY A 234 16.07 2.75 -16.09
N GLY A 235 15.69 3.85 -15.43
CA GLY A 235 15.36 5.12 -16.12
C GLY A 235 15.54 6.34 -15.22
N SER A 236 15.21 7.53 -15.73
CA SER A 236 15.39 8.87 -15.13
C SER A 236 14.82 9.11 -13.70
N ASN A 237 14.23 8.09 -13.07
CA ASN A 237 13.65 8.12 -11.71
C ASN A 237 14.61 7.63 -10.61
N HIS A 238 15.87 7.36 -10.93
CA HIS A 238 16.86 6.75 -10.03
C HIS A 238 17.05 7.50 -8.69
N GLU A 239 16.98 8.83 -8.69
CA GLU A 239 17.13 9.65 -7.48
C GLU A 239 15.92 9.59 -6.55
N ALA A 240 14.71 9.45 -7.08
CA ALA A 240 13.49 9.34 -6.26
C ALA A 240 13.45 7.99 -5.54
N THR A 241 13.78 6.90 -6.25
CA THR A 241 13.87 5.55 -5.68
C THR A 241 14.93 5.46 -4.58
N ASN A 242 16.12 6.02 -4.81
CA ASN A 242 17.19 6.01 -3.80
C ASN A 242 16.82 6.79 -2.53
N ARG A 243 16.09 7.91 -2.66
CA ARG A 243 15.59 8.65 -1.49
C ARG A 243 14.52 7.90 -0.72
N LEU A 244 13.59 7.24 -1.41
CA LEU A 244 12.57 6.39 -0.78
C LEU A 244 13.22 5.26 0.02
N VAL A 245 14.19 4.56 -0.57
CA VAL A 245 14.99 3.53 0.12
C VAL A 245 15.74 4.11 1.32
N GLY A 246 16.36 5.27 1.16
CA GLY A 246 17.03 5.98 2.27
C GLY A 246 16.07 6.32 3.41
N GLN A 247 14.86 6.78 3.09
CA GLN A 247 13.80 7.06 4.06
C GLN A 247 13.34 5.78 4.76
N PHE A 248 13.14 4.68 4.04
CA PHE A 248 12.79 3.38 4.62
C PHE A 248 13.86 2.90 5.61
N LEU A 249 15.14 2.97 5.23
CA LEU A 249 16.26 2.63 6.12
C LEU A 249 16.32 3.54 7.34
N SER A 250 16.08 4.85 7.16
CA SER A 250 16.04 5.81 8.26
C SER A 250 14.90 5.51 9.24
N LEU A 251 13.72 5.15 8.74
CA LEU A 251 12.58 4.74 9.58
C LEU A 251 12.90 3.44 10.35
N LEU A 252 13.55 2.45 9.70
CA LEU A 252 14.00 1.22 10.37
C LEU A 252 15.10 1.47 11.44
N ASP A 253 15.97 2.45 11.23
CA ASP A 253 17.01 2.81 12.21
C ASP A 253 16.42 3.57 13.40
N GLY A 254 15.58 4.57 13.14
CA GLY A 254 14.79 5.31 14.14
C GLY A 254 13.79 4.43 14.90
N PHE A 255 13.63 3.18 14.46
CA PHE A 255 12.66 2.23 14.95
C PHE A 255 12.86 1.74 16.38
N LEU A 256 14.00 2.06 17.01
CA LEU A 256 14.21 1.78 18.43
C LEU A 256 13.15 2.44 19.35
N SER A 257 12.37 3.40 18.83
CA SER A 257 11.27 4.03 19.55
C SER A 257 9.88 3.41 19.30
N PHE A 258 9.74 2.50 18.32
CA PHE A 258 8.46 1.84 18.00
C PHE A 258 8.39 0.46 18.66
N GLN A 259 8.10 0.44 19.96
CA GLN A 259 7.74 -0.82 20.65
C GLN A 259 6.50 -1.43 19.98
N GLN A 260 6.42 -2.75 19.88
CA GLN A 260 5.26 -3.47 19.36
C GLN A 260 4.86 -3.20 17.89
N VAL A 261 5.81 -2.81 17.05
CA VAL A 261 5.64 -2.80 15.60
C VAL A 261 6.71 -3.72 15.00
N ILE A 262 6.38 -4.51 13.98
CA ILE A 262 7.36 -5.32 13.26
C ILE A 262 7.15 -5.21 11.75
N VAL A 263 8.24 -5.16 10.99
CA VAL A 263 8.23 -5.20 9.53
C VAL A 263 8.41 -6.62 9.05
N ILE A 264 7.54 -7.09 8.16
CA ILE A 264 7.73 -8.34 7.42
C ILE A 264 7.83 -7.96 5.94
N ALA A 265 8.96 -8.25 5.31
CA ALA A 265 9.17 -7.98 3.89
C ALA A 265 9.27 -9.28 3.12
N THR A 266 8.71 -9.35 1.91
CA THR A 266 8.92 -10.48 1.00
C THR A 266 9.84 -10.09 -0.14
N THR A 267 10.59 -11.06 -0.66
CA THR A 267 11.30 -10.89 -1.93
C THR A 267 11.43 -12.23 -2.66
N ASN A 268 11.29 -12.15 -3.98
CA ASN A 268 11.59 -13.27 -4.89
C ASN A 268 13.05 -13.20 -5.39
N LEU A 269 13.74 -12.07 -5.19
CA LEU A 269 15.10 -11.79 -5.63
C LEU A 269 16.02 -11.45 -4.44
N PRO A 270 16.38 -12.42 -3.58
CA PRO A 270 17.17 -12.14 -2.38
C PRO A 270 18.56 -11.55 -2.68
N GLY A 271 19.10 -11.78 -3.87
CA GLY A 271 20.39 -11.19 -4.31
C GLY A 271 20.30 -9.74 -4.79
N ALA A 272 19.09 -9.19 -4.98
CA ALA A 272 18.88 -7.82 -5.46
C ALA A 272 18.76 -6.78 -4.32
N LEU A 273 18.59 -7.25 -3.07
CA LEU A 273 18.43 -6.38 -1.91
C LEU A 273 19.78 -5.81 -1.44
N ASP A 274 19.75 -4.54 -1.03
CA ASP A 274 20.91 -3.86 -0.45
C ASP A 274 21.31 -4.53 0.88
N GLU A 275 22.59 -4.87 1.05
CA GLU A 275 23.13 -5.38 2.32
C GLU A 275 22.84 -4.46 3.49
N ALA A 276 22.66 -3.16 3.25
CA ALA A 276 22.25 -2.19 4.25
C ALA A 276 20.93 -2.59 4.93
N LEU A 277 19.95 -3.16 4.21
CA LEU A 277 18.68 -3.62 4.81
C LEU A 277 18.87 -4.77 5.79
N LEU A 278 19.83 -5.65 5.50
CA LEU A 278 20.03 -6.93 6.21
C LEU A 278 20.88 -6.78 7.47
N ARG A 279 21.31 -5.55 7.80
CA ARG A 279 22.17 -5.30 8.95
C ARG A 279 21.44 -5.60 10.28
N PRO A 280 22.15 -6.15 11.28
CA PRO A 280 21.56 -6.40 12.60
C PRO A 280 20.97 -5.13 13.23
N GLY A 281 19.67 -5.19 13.56
CA GLY A 281 18.89 -4.03 14.02
C GLY A 281 18.10 -3.31 12.92
N ARG A 282 17.92 -3.96 11.75
CA ARG A 282 16.95 -3.65 10.68
C ARG A 282 16.18 -4.94 10.33
N ILE A 283 16.28 -5.44 9.10
CA ILE A 283 15.69 -6.72 8.67
C ILE A 283 16.72 -7.84 8.86
N ALA A 284 16.95 -8.20 10.13
CA ALA A 284 18.04 -9.10 10.50
C ALA A 284 17.70 -10.60 10.37
N HIS A 285 16.41 -10.95 10.35
CA HIS A 285 15.98 -12.34 10.32
C HIS A 285 15.51 -12.73 8.92
N LYS A 286 16.19 -13.70 8.30
CA LYS A 286 15.78 -14.27 7.01
C LYS A 286 15.13 -15.62 7.22
N LEU A 287 13.91 -15.79 6.69
CA LEU A 287 13.21 -17.08 6.62
C LEU A 287 13.03 -17.46 5.15
N GLU A 288 13.60 -18.61 4.78
CA GLU A 288 13.61 -19.09 3.41
C GLU A 288 12.53 -20.14 3.19
N PHE A 289 11.59 -19.83 2.31
CA PHE A 289 10.50 -20.71 1.90
C PHE A 289 10.94 -21.50 0.68
N SER A 290 11.15 -22.80 0.86
CA SER A 290 11.45 -23.73 -0.21
C SER A 290 10.19 -24.34 -0.83
N MET A 291 10.35 -25.01 -1.95
CA MET A 291 9.29 -25.84 -2.53
C MET A 291 8.92 -26.97 -1.55
N PRO A 292 7.63 -27.28 -1.37
CA PRO A 292 7.20 -28.27 -0.38
C PRO A 292 7.64 -29.68 -0.80
N ASP A 293 8.20 -30.43 0.15
CA ASP A 293 8.45 -31.87 0.05
C ASP A 293 7.14 -32.68 0.17
N VAL A 294 7.22 -34.00 0.04
CA VAL A 294 6.00 -34.85 0.07
C VAL A 294 5.21 -34.66 1.37
N ALA A 295 5.88 -34.62 2.52
CA ALA A 295 5.23 -34.47 3.83
C ALA A 295 4.55 -33.10 3.99
N ASN A 296 5.20 -32.04 3.52
CA ASN A 296 4.62 -30.70 3.49
C ASN A 296 3.45 -30.62 2.52
N ARG A 297 3.53 -31.26 1.33
CA ARG A 297 2.41 -31.31 0.38
C ARG A 297 1.18 -32.00 0.97
N ILE A 298 1.34 -33.12 1.69
CA ILE A 298 0.24 -33.77 2.42
C ILE A 298 -0.38 -32.79 3.41
N SER A 299 0.45 -32.13 4.24
CA SER A 299 -0.02 -31.19 5.25
C SER A 299 -0.78 -29.99 4.65
N ILE A 300 -0.31 -29.47 3.51
CA ILE A 300 -0.96 -28.38 2.77
C ILE A 300 -2.31 -28.84 2.20
N LEU A 301 -2.36 -30.02 1.57
CA LEU A 301 -3.58 -30.59 1.01
C LEU A 301 -4.64 -30.85 2.09
N GLU A 302 -4.24 -31.35 3.25
CA GLU A 302 -5.13 -31.56 4.40
C GLU A 302 -5.66 -30.24 4.98
N ALA A 303 -4.78 -29.26 5.18
CA ALA A 303 -5.16 -27.95 5.72
C ALA A 303 -6.13 -27.22 4.78
N SER A 304 -5.78 -27.13 3.49
CA SER A 304 -6.58 -26.44 2.47
C SER A 304 -7.91 -27.13 2.14
N SER A 305 -8.06 -28.42 2.44
CA SER A 305 -9.31 -29.19 2.24
C SER A 305 -10.17 -29.34 3.50
N ARG A 306 -9.79 -28.71 4.63
CA ARG A 306 -10.44 -28.94 5.93
C ARG A 306 -11.93 -28.54 5.93
N ARG A 307 -12.28 -27.44 5.26
CA ARG A 307 -13.65 -26.89 5.22
C ARG A 307 -14.49 -27.42 4.04
N LEU A 308 -13.93 -28.27 3.19
CA LEU A 308 -14.59 -28.77 1.99
C LEU A 308 -15.43 -30.02 2.30
N VAL A 309 -16.55 -30.13 1.59
CA VAL A 309 -17.46 -31.28 1.69
C VAL A 309 -17.13 -32.27 0.58
N PHE A 310 -16.78 -33.49 0.97
CA PHE A 310 -16.47 -34.59 0.06
C PHE A 310 -17.55 -35.66 0.17
N SER A 311 -17.97 -36.23 -0.97
CA SER A 311 -18.71 -37.50 -0.96
C SER A 311 -17.79 -38.67 -0.61
N GLU A 312 -16.55 -38.60 -1.08
CA GLU A 312 -15.46 -39.51 -0.76
C GLU A 312 -14.15 -38.70 -0.69
N ARG A 313 -13.43 -38.78 0.43
CA ARG A 313 -12.17 -38.05 0.60
C ARG A 313 -11.06 -38.73 -0.21
N PRO A 314 -10.30 -37.97 -1.04
CA PRO A 314 -9.16 -38.54 -1.75
C PRO A 314 -8.02 -38.86 -0.77
N ASP A 315 -7.18 -39.82 -1.16
CA ASP A 315 -5.93 -40.08 -0.46
C ASP A 315 -4.92 -38.95 -0.74
N MET A 316 -4.62 -38.17 0.31
CA MET A 316 -3.70 -37.05 0.24
C MET A 316 -2.26 -37.49 -0.04
N THR A 317 -1.90 -38.73 0.33
CA THR A 317 -0.56 -39.29 0.06
C THR A 317 -0.36 -39.47 -1.44
N THR A 318 -1.30 -40.14 -2.11
CA THR A 318 -1.29 -40.31 -3.57
C THR A 318 -1.27 -38.98 -4.31
N LEU A 319 -2.06 -38.00 -3.87
CA LEU A 319 -2.06 -36.65 -4.46
C LEU A 319 -0.70 -35.96 -4.30
N ALA A 320 -0.11 -36.00 -3.10
CA ALA A 320 1.19 -35.41 -2.81
C ALA A 320 2.32 -36.04 -3.64
N GLU A 321 2.27 -37.33 -3.92
CA GLU A 321 3.24 -38.00 -4.78
C GLU A 321 3.13 -37.57 -6.25
N SER A 322 1.91 -37.37 -6.76
CA SER A 322 1.65 -36.96 -8.14
C SER A 322 1.90 -35.46 -8.42
N THR A 323 2.08 -34.63 -7.39
CA THR A 323 2.19 -33.16 -7.49
C THR A 323 3.61 -32.66 -7.20
N LYS A 324 4.62 -33.43 -7.64
CA LYS A 324 6.03 -33.04 -7.47
C LYS A 324 6.32 -31.70 -8.14
N GLY A 325 6.97 -30.80 -7.39
CA GLY A 325 7.34 -29.48 -7.89
C GLY A 325 6.20 -28.46 -7.89
N TRP A 326 5.06 -28.77 -7.27
CA TRP A 326 3.95 -27.83 -7.11
C TRP A 326 4.15 -26.95 -5.87
N THR A 327 3.71 -25.70 -5.96
CA THR A 327 3.69 -24.75 -4.84
C THR A 327 2.47 -24.99 -3.93
N ALA A 328 2.42 -24.35 -2.76
CA ALA A 328 1.25 -24.41 -1.88
C ALA A 328 -0.01 -23.83 -2.57
N ALA A 329 0.18 -22.80 -3.41
CA ALA A 329 -0.89 -22.21 -4.22
C ALA A 329 -1.42 -23.19 -5.28
N ASP A 330 -0.54 -23.94 -5.95
CA ASP A 330 -0.96 -24.94 -6.95
C ASP A 330 -1.74 -26.09 -6.29
N LEU A 331 -1.29 -26.57 -5.13
CA LEU A 331 -2.00 -27.62 -4.38
C LEU A 331 -3.40 -27.17 -3.95
N SER A 332 -3.52 -25.94 -3.46
CA SER A 332 -4.81 -25.37 -3.08
C SER A 332 -5.73 -25.14 -4.28
N ALA A 333 -5.16 -24.88 -5.46
CA ALA A 333 -5.92 -24.68 -6.70
C ALA A 333 -6.66 -25.96 -7.16
N ILE A 334 -6.18 -27.15 -6.78
CA ILE A 334 -6.87 -28.43 -7.05
C ILE A 334 -8.31 -28.36 -6.56
N TRP A 335 -8.51 -27.85 -5.35
CA TRP A 335 -9.82 -27.77 -4.71
C TRP A 335 -10.75 -26.76 -5.37
N THR A 336 -10.18 -25.66 -5.87
CA THR A 336 -10.96 -24.65 -6.60
C THR A 336 -11.44 -25.21 -7.92
N GLU A 337 -10.56 -25.84 -8.70
CA GLU A 337 -10.92 -26.48 -9.97
C GLU A 337 -11.92 -27.63 -9.79
N ALA A 338 -11.72 -28.48 -8.77
CA ALA A 338 -12.65 -29.55 -8.44
C ALA A 338 -14.02 -29.00 -7.99
N GLY A 339 -14.03 -27.89 -7.24
CA GLY A 339 -15.25 -27.20 -6.82
C GLY A 339 -16.05 -26.64 -7.99
N ILE A 340 -15.37 -26.05 -8.98
CA ILE A 340 -16.00 -25.57 -10.21
C ILE A 340 -16.70 -26.73 -10.94
N LEU A 341 -16.02 -27.86 -11.11
CA LEU A 341 -16.59 -29.06 -11.73
C LEU A 341 -17.84 -29.54 -11.00
N ALA A 342 -17.75 -29.71 -9.68
CA ALA A 342 -18.87 -30.16 -8.86
C ALA A 342 -20.09 -29.22 -8.96
N VAL A 343 -19.86 -27.90 -8.93
CA VAL A 343 -20.94 -26.90 -9.03
C VAL A 343 -21.57 -26.87 -10.42
N LEU A 344 -20.78 -27.00 -11.49
CA LEU A 344 -21.29 -27.05 -12.86
C LEU A 344 -22.20 -28.27 -13.09
N ASP A 345 -21.94 -29.37 -12.38
CA ASP A 345 -22.77 -30.58 -12.38
C ASP A 345 -23.96 -30.50 -11.40
N GLY A 346 -24.17 -29.35 -10.73
CA GLY A 346 -25.25 -29.15 -9.78
C GLY A 346 -25.07 -29.87 -8.44
N ARG A 347 -23.86 -30.33 -8.11
CA ARG A 347 -23.53 -31.02 -6.85
C ARG A 347 -23.11 -30.04 -5.76
N ARG A 348 -23.23 -30.47 -4.51
CA ARG A 348 -22.83 -29.73 -3.29
C ARG A 348 -21.65 -30.36 -2.55
N SER A 349 -21.03 -31.36 -3.16
CA SER A 349 -19.91 -32.11 -2.60
C SER A 349 -18.96 -32.55 -3.70
N LEU A 350 -17.67 -32.54 -3.39
CA LEU A 350 -16.61 -33.00 -4.26
C LEU A 350 -16.57 -34.53 -4.31
N CYS A 351 -16.43 -35.11 -5.49
CA CYS A 351 -16.15 -36.53 -5.68
C CYS A 351 -14.70 -36.74 -6.18
N LEU A 352 -14.25 -38.00 -6.19
CA LEU A 352 -12.90 -38.33 -6.66
C LEU A 352 -12.67 -37.97 -8.13
N GLU A 353 -13.71 -38.00 -8.97
CA GLU A 353 -13.61 -37.66 -10.39
C GLU A 353 -13.29 -36.18 -10.59
N ASP A 354 -13.90 -35.28 -9.82
CA ASP A 354 -13.61 -33.83 -9.84
C ASP A 354 -12.13 -33.56 -9.56
N VAL A 355 -11.60 -34.22 -8.52
CA VAL A 355 -10.20 -34.05 -8.11
C VAL A 355 -9.25 -34.58 -9.18
N ARG A 356 -9.58 -35.70 -9.80
CA ARG A 356 -8.78 -36.29 -10.88
C ARG A 356 -8.77 -35.42 -12.13
N GLU A 357 -9.89 -34.78 -12.48
CA GLU A 357 -9.97 -33.86 -13.61
C GLU A 357 -9.35 -32.48 -13.31
N ALA A 358 -9.35 -32.06 -12.05
CA ALA A 358 -8.72 -30.81 -11.61
C ALA A 358 -7.19 -30.81 -11.78
N ILE A 359 -6.51 -31.92 -11.46
CA ILE A 359 -5.05 -32.03 -11.52
C ILE A 359 -4.46 -31.59 -12.88
N PRO A 360 -4.88 -32.16 -14.04
CA PRO A 360 -4.33 -31.75 -15.32
C PRO A 360 -4.66 -30.30 -15.70
N ARG A 361 -5.75 -29.71 -15.16
CA ARG A 361 -6.09 -28.30 -15.36
C ARG A 361 -5.10 -27.39 -14.65
N VAL A 362 -4.85 -27.66 -13.36
CA VAL A 362 -3.86 -26.93 -12.57
C VAL A 362 -2.46 -27.10 -13.15
N GLN A 363 -2.07 -28.32 -13.54
CA GLN A 363 -0.74 -28.59 -14.10
C GLN A 363 -0.42 -27.72 -15.33
N ARG A 364 -1.41 -27.48 -16.21
CA ARG A 364 -1.24 -26.62 -17.39
C ARG A 364 -1.00 -25.16 -16.99
N VAL A 365 -1.63 -24.68 -15.91
CA VAL A 365 -1.45 -23.32 -15.40
C VAL A 365 -0.09 -23.19 -14.72
N SER A 366 0.28 -24.13 -13.86
CA SER A 366 1.57 -24.14 -13.16
C SER A 366 2.75 -24.22 -14.14
N ALA A 367 2.65 -25.05 -15.19
CA ALA A 367 3.67 -25.14 -16.23
C ALA A 367 3.88 -23.81 -16.97
N ARG A 368 2.80 -23.11 -17.32
CA ARG A 368 2.88 -21.79 -17.95
C ARG A 368 3.52 -20.73 -17.05
N ARG A 369 3.27 -20.79 -15.73
CA ARG A 369 3.92 -19.89 -14.77
C ARG A 369 5.43 -20.15 -14.70
N ALA A 370 5.83 -21.41 -14.59
CA ALA A 370 7.24 -21.79 -14.56
C ALA A 370 8.01 -21.39 -15.84
N GLU A 371 7.36 -21.46 -17.01
CA GLU A 371 7.94 -20.98 -18.28
C GLU A 371 8.08 -19.45 -18.35
N GLY A 372 7.17 -18.72 -17.70
CA GLY A 372 7.20 -17.26 -17.62
C GLY A 372 8.28 -16.73 -16.68
N GLU A 373 8.55 -17.43 -15.57
CA GLU A 373 9.59 -17.07 -14.60
C GLU A 373 11.03 -17.39 -15.06
N ALA A 374 11.18 -18.28 -16.05
CA ALA A 374 12.49 -18.67 -16.60
C ALA A 374 13.00 -17.75 -17.75
N LYS A 375 12.19 -16.78 -18.17
CA LYS A 375 12.52 -15.75 -19.18
C LYS A 375 12.75 -14.42 -18.52
#